data_AF-A0A9P4DQE1-F1
#
_entry.id   AF-A0A9P4DQE1-F1
#
_cell.length_a   1.000
_cell.length_b   1.000
_cell.length_c   1.000
_cell.angle_alpha   90.00
_cell.angle_beta   90.00
_cell.angle_gamma   90.00
#
_symmetry.space_group_name_H-M   'P 1'
#
loop_
_entity.id
_entity.type
_entity.pdbx_description
1 polymer ?
#
loop_
_entity_poly.entity_id
_entity_poly.type
_entity_poly.pdbx_seq_one_letter_code
_entity_poly.pdbx_strand_id
1 'polypeptide(L)'
;MHELTRSDDGEAVMSRSAYDHLVTRNRVNVLRPGKGLGSYALIEYRSLPERFRIRFEEKYGDPEKTMKQDEMPLAMDAEAQRFYHAHLLPSGAHLPEEKQTEYTTNARVLNALLEMFNTQKAMRRARNNNTPVVWSNIFAAAEELRDAYGHTLPKSEARLRDKLRQYRKEGYACLVSGKFCNANTLKITKAAGRQIVALRRCRVPVYTTKQLFEEFNRIAERRGWKPLASQSSL
;
A
#
# COMPACT_ATOMS: atom_id res chain seq x y z
N MET A 1 16.31 30.45 2.72
CA MET A 1 16.56 31.60 1.82
C MET A 1 17.70 31.33 0.87
N HIS A 2 17.87 30.08 0.45
CA HIS A 2 18.74 29.81 -0.67
C HIS A 2 17.91 29.88 -1.96
N GLU A 3 16.70 29.31 -2.00
CA GLU A 3 15.88 29.26 -3.23
C GLU A 3 15.39 30.62 -3.80
N LEU A 4 15.11 31.62 -2.95
CA LEU A 4 14.48 32.87 -3.40
C LEU A 4 15.47 33.90 -4.00
N THR A 5 16.68 33.98 -3.46
CA THR A 5 17.63 35.06 -3.74
C THR A 5 18.92 34.59 -4.40
N ARG A 6 19.10 33.27 -4.55
CA ARG A 6 20.22 32.67 -5.28
C ARG A 6 20.05 32.80 -6.78
N SER A 7 21.17 33.01 -7.46
CA SER A 7 21.26 33.14 -8.92
C SER A 7 22.13 32.06 -9.57
N ASP A 8 22.63 31.11 -8.78
CA ASP A 8 23.54 30.05 -9.20
C ASP A 8 22.84 29.01 -10.08
N ASP A 9 21.56 28.74 -9.83
CA ASP A 9 20.71 27.85 -10.65
C ASP A 9 19.82 28.67 -11.63
N GLY A 10 20.37 29.74 -12.22
CA GLY A 10 19.63 30.67 -13.11
C GLY A 10 18.98 31.85 -12.39
N GLU A 11 18.09 32.60 -13.05
CA GLU A 11 17.57 33.87 -12.52
C GLU A 11 16.92 33.71 -11.14
N ALA A 12 17.24 34.61 -10.20
CA ALA A 12 16.70 34.59 -8.84
C ALA A 12 15.21 34.97 -8.84
N VAL A 13 14.41 34.30 -8.00
CA VAL A 13 12.97 34.60 -7.83
C VAL A 13 12.77 36.06 -7.40
N MET A 14 13.65 36.56 -6.52
CA MET A 14 13.73 37.97 -6.15
C MET A 14 15.17 38.38 -5.81
N SER A 15 15.47 39.68 -5.90
CA SER A 15 16.73 40.20 -5.39
C SER A 15 16.75 40.23 -3.86
N ARG A 16 17.96 40.24 -3.27
CA ARG A 16 18.13 40.43 -1.83
C ARG A 16 17.55 41.75 -1.33
N SER A 17 17.74 42.83 -2.09
CA SER A 17 17.16 44.14 -1.79
C SER A 17 15.62 44.11 -1.77
N ALA A 18 14.99 43.37 -2.70
CA ALA A 18 13.54 43.22 -2.72
C ALA A 18 13.05 42.46 -1.49
N TYR A 19 13.76 41.43 -1.05
CA TYR A 19 13.47 40.73 0.21
C TYR A 19 13.55 41.68 1.41
N ASP A 20 14.65 42.43 1.56
CA ASP A 20 14.85 43.35 2.69
C ASP A 20 13.73 44.41 2.76
N HIS A 21 13.27 44.91 1.60
CA HIS A 21 12.12 45.81 1.52
C HIS A 21 10.79 45.17 1.93
N LEU A 22 10.57 43.89 1.64
CA LEU A 22 9.36 43.19 2.03
C LEU A 22 9.34 42.93 3.54
N VAL A 23 10.48 42.56 4.12
CA VAL A 23 10.62 42.33 5.56
C VAL A 23 10.43 43.62 6.35
N THR A 24 11.14 44.69 5.97
CA THR A 24 11.06 45.98 6.67
C THR A 24 9.65 46.58 6.65
N ARG A 25 8.86 46.27 5.62
CA ARG A 25 7.46 46.68 5.49
C ARG A 25 6.44 45.68 6.04
N ASN A 26 6.88 44.62 6.72
CA ASN A 26 6.03 43.54 7.25
C ASN A 26 5.08 42.93 6.20
N ARG A 27 5.52 42.84 4.94
CA ARG A 27 4.73 42.26 3.83
C ARG A 27 4.92 40.76 3.64
N VAL A 28 5.84 40.16 4.39
CA VAL A 28 6.13 38.73 4.40
C VAL A 28 6.31 38.28 5.84
N ASN A 29 5.87 37.06 6.14
CA ASN A 29 6.01 36.46 7.45
C ASN A 29 7.31 35.64 7.50
N VAL A 30 8.25 36.08 8.34
CA VAL A 30 9.54 35.42 8.52
C VAL A 30 9.45 34.48 9.71
N LEU A 31 9.41 33.18 9.43
CA LEU A 31 9.34 32.12 10.44
C LEU A 31 10.65 31.99 11.22
N ARG A 32 11.78 32.24 10.56
CA ARG A 32 13.11 32.20 11.17
C ARG A 32 14.03 33.22 10.50
N PRO A 33 14.68 34.13 11.26
CA PRO A 33 15.64 35.08 10.68
C PRO A 33 16.95 34.36 10.29
N GLY A 34 17.59 34.83 9.22
CA GLY A 34 18.95 34.39 8.86
C GLY A 34 19.98 35.16 9.67
N LYS A 35 20.74 34.47 10.52
CA LYS A 35 21.73 35.08 11.44
C LYS A 35 23.18 34.77 11.03
N GLY A 36 23.58 35.20 9.82
CA GLY A 36 24.97 35.13 9.37
C GLY A 36 25.34 33.87 8.57
N LEU A 37 26.65 33.62 8.42
CA LEU A 37 27.21 32.62 7.51
C LEU A 37 26.63 31.21 7.80
N GLY A 38 26.10 30.55 6.77
CA GLY A 38 25.47 29.23 6.87
C GLY A 38 24.04 29.21 7.44
N SER A 39 23.53 30.34 7.95
CA SER A 39 22.17 30.47 8.47
C SER A 39 21.26 31.18 7.49
N TYR A 40 20.22 30.49 7.04
CA TYR A 40 19.25 31.04 6.09
C TYR A 40 17.91 31.38 6.75
N ALA A 41 17.28 32.45 6.25
CA ALA A 41 15.93 32.83 6.68
C ALA A 41 14.88 31.86 6.12
N LEU A 42 13.83 31.59 6.90
CA LEU A 42 12.63 30.86 6.49
C LEU A 42 11.47 31.85 6.39
N ILE A 43 10.78 31.84 5.25
CA ILE A 43 9.59 32.66 4.99
C ILE A 43 8.42 31.73 4.78
N GLU A 44 7.26 32.08 5.33
CA GLU A 44 6.01 31.41 5.01
C GLU A 44 5.60 31.67 3.55
N TYR A 45 5.50 30.61 2.74
CA TYR A 45 5.19 30.72 1.30
C TYR A 45 3.92 31.53 1.02
N ARG A 46 2.84 31.29 1.79
CA ARG A 46 1.55 31.97 1.63
C ARG A 46 1.60 33.48 1.89
N SER A 47 2.60 33.93 2.64
CA SER A 47 2.82 35.36 2.88
C SER A 47 3.52 36.07 1.72
N LEU A 48 4.07 35.34 0.75
CA LEU A 48 4.79 35.93 -0.37
C LEU A 48 3.83 36.66 -1.33
N PRO A 49 4.19 37.87 -1.79
CA PRO A 49 3.47 38.54 -2.87
C PRO A 49 3.34 37.65 -4.10
N GLU A 50 2.17 37.67 -4.74
CA GLU A 50 1.81 36.79 -5.86
C GLU A 50 2.83 36.75 -6.99
N ARG A 51 3.37 37.91 -7.38
CA ARG A 51 4.43 38.02 -8.40
C ARG A 51 5.66 37.15 -8.12
N PHE A 52 5.99 36.91 -6.85
CA PHE A 52 7.12 36.06 -6.46
C PHE A 52 6.73 34.60 -6.28
N ARG A 53 5.45 34.32 -5.94
CA ARG A 53 4.91 32.97 -5.93
C ARG A 53 4.89 32.36 -7.33
N ILE A 54 4.41 33.10 -8.33
CA ILE A 54 4.41 32.67 -9.73
C ILE A 54 5.83 32.33 -10.20
N ARG A 55 6.80 33.23 -10.00
CA ARG A 55 8.21 32.98 -10.36
C ARG A 55 8.84 31.81 -9.60
N PHE A 56 8.41 31.59 -8.35
CA PHE A 56 8.87 30.45 -7.56
C PHE A 56 8.32 29.14 -8.14
N GLU A 57 7.02 29.11 -8.46
CA GLU A 57 6.35 27.95 -9.04
C GLU A 57 6.88 27.59 -10.43
N GLU A 58 7.20 28.58 -11.26
CA GLU A 58 7.83 28.37 -12.57
C GLU A 58 9.23 27.72 -12.45
N LYS A 59 9.98 28.07 -11.40
CA LYS A 59 11.37 27.62 -11.22
C LYS A 59 11.48 26.30 -10.45
N TYR A 60 10.70 26.13 -9.39
CA TYR A 60 10.81 25.02 -8.44
C TYR A 60 9.56 24.15 -8.36
N GLY A 61 8.49 24.49 -9.10
CA GLY A 61 7.19 23.85 -8.98
C GLY A 61 6.40 24.36 -7.78
N ASP A 62 5.17 23.85 -7.65
CA ASP A 62 4.26 24.20 -6.56
C ASP A 62 4.78 23.61 -5.22
N PRO A 63 5.25 24.44 -4.27
CA PRO A 63 5.83 23.95 -3.02
C PRO A 63 4.81 23.19 -2.17
N GLU A 64 3.51 23.48 -2.28
CA GLU A 64 2.50 22.69 -1.57
C GLU A 64 2.36 21.27 -2.15
N LYS A 65 2.73 21.05 -3.42
CA LYS A 65 2.78 19.71 -4.02
C LYS A 65 4.09 19.01 -3.73
N THR A 66 5.22 19.72 -3.80
CA THR A 66 6.55 19.15 -3.55
C THR A 66 6.72 18.74 -2.09
N MET A 67 6.27 19.59 -1.14
CA MET A 67 6.31 19.24 0.29
C MET A 67 5.39 18.06 0.63
N LYS A 68 4.28 17.88 -0.10
CA LYS A 68 3.42 16.68 0.05
C LYS A 68 4.02 15.42 -0.55
N GLN A 69 4.78 15.53 -1.65
CA GLN A 69 5.48 14.39 -2.25
C GLN A 69 6.66 13.90 -1.39
N ASP A 70 7.35 14.81 -0.69
CA ASP A 70 8.45 14.47 0.23
C ASP A 70 7.96 13.99 1.61
N GLU A 71 6.70 14.19 1.95
CA GLU A 71 6.11 13.68 3.19
C GLU A 71 5.71 12.20 3.06
N MET A 72 6.58 11.36 3.61
CA MET A 72 6.43 9.92 3.91
C MET A 72 6.88 8.95 2.81
N PRO A 73 8.21 8.71 2.68
CA PRO A 73 8.66 7.41 2.19
C PRO A 73 7.99 6.34 3.06
N LEU A 74 7.23 5.47 2.41
CA LEU A 74 6.49 4.44 3.10
C LEU A 74 7.48 3.60 3.93
N ALA A 75 7.32 3.51 5.25
CA ALA A 75 8.28 2.82 6.09
C ALA A 75 8.45 1.36 5.62
N MET A 76 9.69 0.85 5.70
CA MET A 76 9.95 -0.56 5.44
C MET A 76 9.31 -1.42 6.52
N ASP A 77 8.61 -2.48 6.10
CA ASP A 77 7.93 -3.40 7.02
C ASP A 77 8.58 -4.79 6.93
N ALA A 78 9.64 -4.98 7.72
CA ALA A 78 10.36 -6.24 7.80
C ALA A 78 9.51 -7.35 8.44
N GLU A 79 8.49 -7.01 9.23
CA GLU A 79 7.58 -7.99 9.83
C GLU A 79 6.60 -8.53 8.80
N ALA A 80 6.00 -7.67 7.98
CA ALA A 80 5.17 -8.08 6.87
C ALA A 80 5.95 -8.95 5.88
N GLN A 81 7.18 -8.57 5.53
CA GLN A 81 8.05 -9.37 4.64
C GLN A 81 8.28 -10.77 5.21
N ARG A 82 8.70 -10.87 6.48
CA ARG A 82 8.92 -12.17 7.15
C ARG A 82 7.64 -12.99 7.23
N PHE A 83 6.52 -12.34 7.51
CA PHE A 83 5.21 -13.00 7.59
C PHE A 83 4.81 -13.61 6.25
N TYR A 84 4.80 -12.84 5.16
CA TYR A 84 4.38 -13.33 3.85
C TYR A 84 5.36 -14.33 3.24
N HIS A 85 6.66 -14.19 3.52
CA HIS A 85 7.66 -15.16 3.12
C HIS A 85 7.46 -16.51 3.84
N ALA A 86 7.20 -16.49 5.16
CA ALA A 86 6.97 -17.69 5.95
C ALA A 86 5.55 -18.28 5.83
N HIS A 87 4.61 -17.56 5.22
CA HIS A 87 3.22 -17.97 5.17
C HIS A 87 3.01 -19.16 4.22
N LEU A 88 2.46 -20.23 4.77
CA LEU A 88 2.14 -21.47 4.06
C LEU A 88 0.68 -21.50 3.66
N LEU A 89 0.44 -21.79 2.39
CA LEU A 89 -0.89 -22.04 1.85
C LEU A 89 -1.42 -23.39 2.37
N PRO A 90 -2.75 -23.61 2.32
CA PRO A 90 -3.34 -24.92 2.66
C PRO A 90 -2.77 -26.10 1.84
N SER A 91 -2.20 -25.83 0.67
CA SER A 91 -1.50 -26.81 -0.17
C SER A 91 -0.13 -27.24 0.38
N GLY A 92 0.42 -26.48 1.33
CA GLY A 92 1.77 -26.60 1.86
C GLY A 92 2.84 -25.85 1.05
N ALA A 93 2.44 -25.07 0.04
CA ALA A 93 3.34 -24.22 -0.73
C ALA A 93 3.42 -22.80 -0.14
N HIS A 94 4.53 -22.11 -0.39
CA HIS A 94 4.66 -20.69 -0.08
C HIS A 94 3.88 -19.81 -1.07
N LEU A 95 3.58 -18.57 -0.68
CA LEU A 95 3.03 -17.56 -1.59
C LEU A 95 4.01 -17.28 -2.76
N PRO A 96 3.51 -17.08 -3.98
CA PRO A 96 4.33 -16.57 -5.08
C PRO A 96 4.97 -15.22 -4.71
N GLU A 97 6.18 -14.98 -5.19
CA GLU A 97 6.94 -13.76 -4.88
C GLU A 97 6.17 -12.48 -5.24
N GLU A 98 5.50 -12.45 -6.39
CA GLU A 98 4.64 -11.33 -6.81
C GLU A 98 3.54 -11.02 -5.78
N LYS A 99 3.00 -12.04 -5.11
CA LYS A 99 1.97 -11.85 -4.08
C LYS A 99 2.55 -11.45 -2.75
N GLN A 100 3.76 -11.93 -2.43
CA GLN A 100 4.48 -11.46 -1.25
C GLN A 100 4.79 -9.98 -1.36
N THR A 101 5.27 -9.49 -2.51
CA THR A 101 5.56 -8.08 -2.74
C THR A 101 4.28 -7.24 -2.71
N GLU A 102 3.21 -7.67 -3.38
CA GLU A 102 1.91 -7.00 -3.35
C GLU A 102 1.37 -6.87 -1.91
N TYR A 103 1.36 -7.97 -1.15
CA TYR A 103 0.85 -7.97 0.22
C TYR A 103 1.73 -7.17 1.18
N THR A 104 3.05 -7.20 0.98
CA THR A 104 3.97 -6.36 1.75
C THR A 104 3.70 -4.88 1.50
N THR A 105 3.54 -4.46 0.24
CA THR A 105 3.21 -3.07 -0.12
C THR A 105 1.85 -2.67 0.47
N ASN A 106 0.84 -3.53 0.35
CA ASN A 106 -0.48 -3.29 0.94
C ASN A 106 -0.41 -3.15 2.47
N ALA A 107 0.36 -4.00 3.16
CA ALA A 107 0.53 -3.94 4.61
C ALA A 107 1.19 -2.63 5.05
N ARG A 108 2.27 -2.23 4.36
CA ARG A 108 2.96 -0.96 4.58
C ARG A 108 2.01 0.23 4.46
N VAL A 109 1.17 0.25 3.41
CA VAL A 109 0.15 1.29 3.22
C VAL A 109 -0.87 1.28 4.35
N LEU A 110 -1.40 0.11 4.73
CA LEU A 110 -2.35 0.02 5.85
C LEU A 110 -1.75 0.48 7.18
N ASN A 111 -0.47 0.22 7.44
CA ASN A 111 0.23 0.73 8.61
C ASN A 111 0.31 2.26 8.60
N ALA A 112 0.68 2.87 7.47
CA ALA A 112 0.73 4.32 7.33
C ALA A 112 -0.66 4.97 7.53
N LEU A 113 -1.72 4.39 6.95
CA LEU A 113 -3.08 4.86 7.14
C LEU A 113 -3.56 4.72 8.60
N LEU A 114 -3.13 3.65 9.28
CA LEU A 114 -3.45 3.43 10.70
C LEU A 114 -2.75 4.43 11.61
N GLU A 115 -1.47 4.72 11.34
CA GLU A 115 -0.72 5.79 12.01
C GLU A 115 -1.44 7.13 11.84
N MET A 116 -1.76 7.51 10.60
CA MET A 116 -2.47 8.76 10.33
C MET A 116 -3.84 8.84 11.05
N PHE A 117 -4.59 7.74 11.08
CA PHE A 117 -5.83 7.64 11.85
C PHE A 117 -5.59 7.88 13.36
N ASN A 118 -4.55 7.26 13.92
CA ASN A 118 -4.20 7.39 15.34
C ASN A 118 -3.71 8.80 15.68
N THR A 119 -2.88 9.42 14.83
CA THR A 119 -2.42 10.80 14.99
C THR A 119 -3.58 11.78 14.97
N GLN A 120 -4.52 11.66 14.01
CA GLN A 120 -5.72 12.49 13.98
C GLN A 120 -6.56 12.32 15.25
N LYS A 121 -6.72 11.09 15.72
CA LYS A 121 -7.46 10.79 16.96
C LYS A 121 -6.76 11.40 18.20
N ALA A 122 -5.44 11.31 18.29
CA ALA A 122 -4.65 11.86 19.38
C ALA A 122 -4.71 13.39 19.41
N MET A 123 -4.52 14.04 18.26
CA MET A 123 -4.58 15.51 18.14
C MET A 123 -5.95 16.07 18.53
N ARG A 124 -7.03 15.39 18.18
CA ARG A 124 -8.39 15.78 18.59
C ARG A 124 -8.60 15.66 20.09
N ARG A 125 -8.16 14.54 20.68
CA ARG A 125 -8.19 14.33 22.14
C ARG A 125 -7.39 15.40 22.88
N ALA A 126 -6.20 15.74 22.40
CA ALA A 126 -5.37 16.78 22.98
C ALA A 126 -6.05 18.17 22.94
N ARG A 127 -6.92 18.41 21.96
CA ARG A 127 -7.72 19.64 21.81
C ARG A 127 -9.11 19.56 22.45
N ASN A 128 -9.37 18.55 23.29
CA ASN A 128 -10.66 18.27 23.91
C ASN A 128 -11.84 18.21 22.92
N ASN A 129 -11.56 17.76 21.68
CA ASN A 129 -12.53 17.66 20.60
C ASN A 129 -12.92 16.18 20.40
N ASN A 130 -14.22 15.89 20.51
CA ASN A 130 -14.78 14.53 20.39
C ASN A 130 -15.40 14.22 19.03
N THR A 131 -15.22 15.08 18.03
CA THR A 131 -15.73 14.84 16.67
C THR A 131 -15.09 13.61 16.01
N PRO A 132 -15.86 12.85 15.20
CA PRO A 132 -15.33 11.68 14.48
C PRO A 132 -14.14 12.01 13.58
N VAL A 133 -13.22 11.05 13.44
CA VAL A 133 -12.08 11.13 12.52
C VAL A 133 -12.57 11.33 11.09
N VAL A 134 -11.93 12.25 10.37
CA VAL A 134 -12.29 12.60 8.99
C VAL A 134 -11.66 11.60 8.04
N TRP A 135 -12.49 10.68 7.54
CA TRP A 135 -12.06 9.59 6.67
C TRP A 135 -11.72 10.02 5.25
N SER A 136 -12.28 11.13 4.76
CA SER A 136 -11.98 11.67 3.43
C SER A 136 -10.48 11.93 3.24
N ASN A 137 -9.80 12.44 4.28
CA ASN A 137 -8.36 12.70 4.23
C ASN A 137 -7.56 11.40 4.25
N ILE A 138 -8.03 10.38 4.99
CA ILE A 138 -7.42 9.06 5.03
C ILE A 138 -7.54 8.36 3.67
N PHE A 139 -8.72 8.49 3.05
CA PHE A 139 -8.96 7.95 1.73
C PHE A 139 -8.15 8.67 0.64
N ALA A 140 -8.06 10.00 0.70
CA ALA A 140 -7.23 10.78 -0.23
C ALA A 140 -5.76 10.34 -0.17
N ALA A 141 -5.18 10.20 1.03
CA ALA A 141 -3.82 9.70 1.18
C ALA A 141 -3.66 8.27 0.65
N ALA A 142 -4.67 7.42 0.78
CA ALA A 142 -4.65 6.08 0.20
C ALA A 142 -4.63 6.12 -1.33
N GLU A 143 -5.32 7.06 -1.97
CA GLU A 143 -5.27 7.19 -3.43
C GLU A 143 -3.92 7.80 -3.90
N GLU A 144 -3.35 8.76 -3.17
CA GLU A 144 -2.00 9.27 -3.44
C GLU A 144 -0.93 8.15 -3.34
N LEU A 145 -1.00 7.32 -2.30
CA LEU A 145 -0.11 6.16 -2.15
C LEU A 145 -0.36 5.07 -3.21
N ARG A 146 -1.56 5.01 -3.78
CA ARG A 146 -1.87 4.10 -4.89
C ARG A 146 -1.15 4.53 -6.15
N ASP A 147 -1.14 5.82 -6.46
CA ASP A 147 -0.44 6.37 -7.62
C ASP A 147 1.09 6.22 -7.48
N ALA A 148 1.60 6.38 -6.26
CA ALA A 148 3.04 6.26 -5.98
C ALA A 148 3.57 4.81 -5.93
N TYR A 149 2.84 3.88 -5.29
CA TYR A 149 3.33 2.52 -5.01
C TYR A 149 2.55 1.39 -5.69
N GLY A 150 1.45 1.70 -6.40
CA GLY A 150 0.69 0.72 -7.16
C GLY A 150 -0.06 -0.33 -6.31
N HIS A 151 -0.45 0.01 -5.08
CA HIS A 151 -1.07 -0.95 -4.16
C HIS A 151 -2.50 -1.36 -4.59
N THR A 152 -2.96 -2.53 -4.13
CA THR A 152 -4.24 -3.15 -4.57
C THR A 152 -5.39 -3.04 -3.57
N LEU A 153 -5.25 -2.21 -2.54
CA LEU A 153 -6.31 -1.96 -1.53
C LEU A 153 -7.63 -1.44 -2.14
N PRO A 154 -8.78 -1.59 -1.45
CA PRO A 154 -10.09 -1.19 -1.99
C PRO A 154 -10.17 0.28 -2.42
N LYS A 155 -10.76 0.54 -3.59
CA LYS A 155 -10.97 1.90 -4.16
C LYS A 155 -12.19 2.65 -3.62
N SER A 156 -12.85 2.11 -2.60
CA SER A 156 -14.04 2.70 -1.99
C SER A 156 -13.74 3.00 -0.53
N GLU A 157 -14.01 4.21 -0.09
CA GLU A 157 -13.77 4.65 1.29
C GLU A 157 -14.39 3.69 2.32
N ALA A 158 -15.64 3.29 2.11
CA ALA A 158 -16.33 2.34 3.00
C ALA A 158 -15.60 0.99 3.09
N ARG A 159 -15.20 0.43 1.94
CA ARG A 159 -14.48 -0.85 1.90
C ARG A 159 -13.06 -0.74 2.44
N LEU A 160 -12.38 0.38 2.22
CA LEU A 160 -11.06 0.64 2.79
C LEU A 160 -11.15 0.72 4.31
N ARG A 161 -12.17 1.40 4.83
CA ARG A 161 -12.44 1.48 6.27
C ARG A 161 -12.70 0.10 6.88
N ASP A 162 -13.52 -0.72 6.23
CA ASP A 162 -13.76 -2.10 6.67
C ASP A 162 -12.47 -2.92 6.62
N LYS A 163 -11.65 -2.73 5.59
CA LYS A 163 -10.36 -3.41 5.47
C LYS A 163 -9.38 -2.99 6.57
N LEU A 164 -9.30 -1.70 6.89
CA LEU A 164 -8.44 -1.19 7.96
C LEU A 164 -8.90 -1.72 9.34
N ARG A 165 -10.21 -1.84 9.55
CA ARG A 165 -10.78 -2.47 10.76
C ARG A 165 -10.42 -3.95 10.85
N GLN A 166 -10.54 -4.68 9.74
CA GLN A 166 -10.14 -6.09 9.68
C GLN A 166 -8.66 -6.26 9.96
N TYR A 167 -7.81 -5.44 9.32
CA TYR A 167 -6.37 -5.44 9.52
C TYR A 167 -5.96 -5.15 10.96
N ARG A 168 -6.65 -4.23 11.65
CA ARG A 168 -6.41 -4.00 13.08
C ARG A 168 -6.69 -5.22 13.96
N LYS A 169 -7.62 -6.08 13.55
CA LYS A 169 -8.02 -7.29 14.31
C LYS A 169 -7.17 -8.51 13.97
N GLU A 170 -6.89 -8.71 12.69
CA GLU A 170 -6.29 -9.93 12.13
C GLU A 170 -4.83 -9.75 11.70
N GLY A 171 -4.33 -8.52 11.66
CA GLY A 171 -2.98 -8.18 11.19
C GLY A 171 -2.77 -8.53 9.72
N TYR A 172 -1.54 -8.92 9.40
CA TYR A 172 -1.09 -9.28 8.04
C TYR A 172 -1.91 -10.40 7.39
N ALA A 173 -2.47 -11.31 8.21
CA ALA A 173 -3.25 -12.45 7.73
C ALA A 173 -4.48 -12.04 6.90
N CYS A 174 -5.06 -10.88 7.20
CA CYS A 174 -6.28 -10.43 6.52
C CYS A 174 -6.05 -10.11 5.03
N LEU A 175 -4.81 -9.80 4.63
CA LEU A 175 -4.46 -9.52 3.24
C LEU A 175 -4.35 -10.79 2.40
N VAL A 176 -4.10 -11.94 3.04
CA VAL A 176 -4.09 -13.23 2.35
C VAL A 176 -5.53 -13.68 2.14
N SER A 177 -5.97 -13.70 0.89
CA SER A 177 -7.31 -14.18 0.56
C SER A 177 -7.41 -15.68 0.82
N GLY A 178 -8.37 -16.12 1.63
CA GLY A 178 -8.69 -17.55 1.79
C GLY A 178 -9.18 -18.23 0.50
N LYS A 179 -9.50 -17.46 -0.54
CA LYS A 179 -9.83 -17.97 -1.89
C LYS A 179 -8.59 -18.16 -2.77
N PHE A 180 -7.43 -17.68 -2.32
CA PHE A 180 -6.17 -17.83 -3.04
C PHE A 180 -5.83 -19.33 -3.19
N CYS A 181 -5.39 -19.72 -4.38
CA CYS A 181 -5.20 -21.11 -4.83
C CYS A 181 -6.45 -22.00 -5.00
N ASN A 182 -7.66 -21.45 -5.22
CA ASN A 182 -8.84 -22.26 -5.57
C ASN A 182 -9.06 -23.47 -4.62
N ALA A 183 -8.62 -23.39 -3.37
CA ALA A 183 -8.71 -24.52 -2.43
C ALA A 183 -10.16 -24.97 -2.23
N ASN A 184 -11.11 -24.03 -2.31
CA ASN A 184 -12.55 -24.31 -2.30
C ASN A 184 -13.05 -25.07 -3.55
N THR A 185 -12.38 -24.93 -4.69
CA THR A 185 -12.75 -25.53 -6.00
C THR A 185 -11.92 -26.77 -6.34
N LEU A 186 -10.80 -27.01 -5.64
CA LEU A 186 -9.96 -28.19 -5.84
C LEU A 186 -10.73 -29.46 -5.48
N LYS A 187 -11.33 -30.09 -6.50
CA LYS A 187 -12.02 -31.38 -6.39
C LYS A 187 -11.05 -32.51 -6.04
N ILE A 188 -9.79 -32.38 -6.46
CA ILE A 188 -8.75 -33.38 -6.27
C ILE A 188 -7.89 -33.00 -5.06
N THR A 189 -8.17 -33.64 -3.92
CA THR A 189 -7.31 -33.54 -2.74
C THR A 189 -5.94 -34.20 -2.99
N LYS A 190 -4.93 -33.91 -2.15
CA LYS A 190 -3.59 -34.54 -2.24
C LYS A 190 -3.65 -36.08 -2.13
N ALA A 191 -4.65 -36.61 -1.42
CA ALA A 191 -4.89 -38.06 -1.33
C ALA A 191 -5.54 -38.60 -2.62
N ALA A 192 -6.52 -37.88 -3.17
CA ALA A 192 -7.14 -38.21 -4.44
C ALA A 192 -6.14 -38.19 -5.61
N GLY A 193 -5.29 -37.17 -5.70
CA GLY A 193 -4.25 -37.08 -6.73
C GLY A 193 -3.25 -38.24 -6.67
N ARG A 194 -2.83 -38.64 -5.46
CA ARG A 194 -1.98 -39.84 -5.28
C ARG A 194 -2.67 -41.12 -5.75
N GLN A 195 -3.98 -41.25 -5.51
CA GLN A 195 -4.76 -42.40 -5.99
C GLN A 195 -4.82 -42.45 -7.52
N ILE A 196 -5.05 -41.30 -8.18
CA ILE A 196 -5.05 -41.18 -9.65
C ILE A 196 -3.69 -41.61 -10.22
N VAL A 197 -2.58 -41.10 -9.65
CA VAL A 197 -1.23 -41.49 -10.06
C VAL A 197 -0.97 -42.98 -9.83
N ALA A 198 -1.41 -43.54 -8.71
CA ALA A 198 -1.26 -44.97 -8.40
C ALA A 198 -2.01 -45.85 -9.42
N LEU A 199 -3.26 -45.51 -9.73
CA LEU A 199 -4.05 -46.20 -10.76
C LEU A 199 -3.37 -46.09 -12.13
N ARG A 200 -2.87 -44.91 -12.49
CA ARG A 200 -2.21 -44.69 -13.79
C ARG A 200 -0.90 -45.48 -13.94
N ARG A 201 -0.18 -45.67 -12.83
CA ARG A 201 1.07 -46.46 -12.77
C ARG A 201 0.83 -47.95 -12.55
N CYS A 202 -0.42 -48.38 -12.35
CA CYS A 202 -0.72 -49.79 -12.19
C CYS A 202 -0.43 -50.53 -13.50
N ARG A 203 0.37 -51.61 -13.41
CA ARG A 203 0.73 -52.43 -14.57
C ARG A 203 -0.30 -53.51 -14.88
N VAL A 204 -1.10 -53.92 -13.88
CA VAL A 204 -2.15 -54.93 -14.03
C VAL A 204 -3.30 -54.60 -13.08
N PRO A 205 -4.51 -54.26 -13.59
CA PRO A 205 -4.82 -53.95 -14.98
C PRO A 205 -4.21 -52.59 -15.41
N VAL A 206 -3.88 -52.44 -16.69
CA VAL A 206 -3.53 -51.14 -17.28
C VAL A 206 -4.83 -50.39 -17.56
N TYR A 207 -5.02 -49.25 -16.90
CA TYR A 207 -6.25 -48.47 -17.05
C TYR A 207 -6.18 -47.50 -18.24
N THR A 208 -7.19 -47.58 -19.12
CA THR A 208 -7.50 -46.51 -20.07
C THR A 208 -8.02 -45.27 -19.35
N THR A 209 -7.98 -44.09 -19.99
CA THR A 209 -8.44 -42.83 -19.38
C THR A 209 -9.89 -42.90 -18.89
N LYS A 210 -10.76 -43.58 -19.65
CA LYS A 210 -12.17 -43.81 -19.27
C LYS A 210 -12.28 -44.71 -18.03
N GLN A 211 -11.58 -45.85 -18.01
CA GLN A 211 -11.61 -46.78 -16.87
C GLN A 211 -10.98 -46.16 -15.62
N LEU A 212 -9.95 -45.32 -15.78
CA LEU A 212 -9.31 -44.62 -14.68
C LEU A 212 -10.25 -43.59 -14.04
N PHE A 213 -11.04 -42.88 -14.85
CA PHE A 213 -12.09 -41.97 -14.39
C PHE A 213 -13.17 -42.71 -13.59
N GLU A 214 -13.69 -43.80 -14.14
CA GLU A 214 -14.72 -44.63 -13.51
C GLU A 214 -14.22 -45.23 -12.19
N GLU A 215 -13.00 -45.77 -12.17
CA GLU A 215 -12.43 -46.40 -10.98
C GLU A 215 -12.09 -45.36 -9.90
N PHE A 216 -11.60 -44.18 -10.29
CA PHE A 216 -11.40 -43.08 -9.35
C PHE A 216 -12.72 -42.65 -8.69
N ASN A 217 -13.79 -42.44 -9.47
CA ASN A 217 -15.08 -42.02 -8.92
C ASN A 217 -15.69 -43.09 -7.99
N ARG A 218 -15.55 -44.38 -8.32
CA ARG A 218 -15.94 -45.49 -7.43
C ARG A 218 -15.17 -45.48 -6.10
N ILE A 219 -13.88 -45.14 -6.12
CA ILE A 219 -13.07 -45.00 -4.90
C ILE A 219 -13.44 -43.71 -4.14
N ALA A 220 -13.73 -42.64 -4.87
CA ALA A 220 -14.11 -41.36 -4.30
C ALA A 220 -15.39 -41.48 -3.47
N GLU A 221 -16.43 -42.15 -3.97
CA GLU A 221 -17.67 -42.40 -3.22
C GLU A 221 -17.42 -43.16 -1.91
N ARG A 222 -16.63 -44.24 -1.95
CA ARG A 222 -16.30 -45.03 -0.75
C ARG A 222 -15.49 -44.24 0.28
N ARG A 223 -14.66 -43.29 -0.16
CA ARG A 223 -13.79 -42.48 0.70
C ARG A 223 -14.40 -41.11 1.05
N GLY A 224 -15.63 -40.83 0.62
CA GLY A 224 -16.28 -39.53 0.83
C GLY A 224 -15.61 -38.37 0.08
N TRP A 225 -14.88 -38.65 -1.00
CA TRP A 225 -14.27 -37.63 -1.85
C TRP A 225 -15.26 -37.14 -2.91
N LYS A 226 -15.09 -35.89 -3.37
CA LYS A 226 -15.92 -35.33 -4.44
C LYS A 226 -15.61 -36.05 -5.78
N PRO A 227 -16.62 -36.58 -6.49
CA PRO A 227 -16.39 -37.21 -7.79
C PRO A 227 -15.98 -36.18 -8.85
N LEU A 228 -15.22 -36.65 -9.84
CA LEU A 228 -14.86 -35.88 -11.03
C LEU A 228 -16.05 -35.80 -11.97
N ALA A 229 -16.23 -34.63 -12.61
CA ALA A 229 -17.37 -34.35 -13.47
C ALA A 229 -17.18 -34.82 -14.93
N SER A 230 -15.94 -34.94 -15.39
CA SER A 230 -15.61 -35.33 -16.76
C SER A 230 -14.26 -36.05 -16.82
N GLN A 231 -14.04 -36.83 -17.89
CA GLN A 231 -12.73 -37.44 -18.16
C GLN A 231 -11.62 -36.39 -18.38
N SER A 232 -11.98 -35.20 -18.84
CA SER A 232 -11.04 -34.07 -18.98
C SER A 232 -10.62 -33.45 -17.63
N SER A 233 -11.24 -33.86 -16.52
CA SER A 233 -10.87 -33.42 -15.17
C SER A 233 -9.77 -34.29 -14.53
N LEU A 234 -9.26 -35.31 -15.24
CA LEU A 234 -8.17 -36.19 -14.80
C LEU A 234 -6.78 -35.61 -15.04
#